data_AF-A0A7W0F0Y3-F1
#
_entry.id   AF-A0A7W0F0Y3-F1
#
_cell.length_a   1.000
_cell.length_b   1.000
_cell.length_c   1.000
_cell.angle_alpha   90.00
_cell.angle_beta   90.00
_cell.angle_gamma   90.00
#
_symmetry.space_group_name_H-M   'P 1'
#
loop_
_entity.id
_entity.type
_entity.pdbx_description
1 polymer ?
#
loop_
_entity_poly.entity_id
_entity_poly.type
_entity_poly.pdbx_seq_one_letter_code
_entity_poly.pdbx_strand_id
1 'polypeptide(L)' 'MILKIARHVKNKNQYDLSRETCIPQSKISLFENGYLSPNDQEKTAIAKALSVGVDEIDWCRSGKQ' A
#
# COMPACT_ATOMS: atom_id res chain seq x y z
N MET A 1 10.74 -1.65 -1.60
CA MET A 1 10.05 -1.68 -2.92
C MET A 1 8.79 -0.84 -2.86
N ILE A 2 8.36 -0.17 -3.93
CA ILE A 2 7.14 0.66 -3.86
C ILE A 2 5.87 -0.18 -3.64
N LEU A 3 4.87 0.37 -2.94
CA LEU A 3 3.62 -0.33 -2.59
C LEU A 3 2.93 -1.02 -3.78
N LYS A 4 2.83 -0.32 -4.92
CA LYS A 4 2.22 -0.86 -6.15
C LYS A 4 2.93 -2.13 -6.62
N ILE A 5 4.27 -2.15 -6.59
CA ILE A 5 5.05 -3.32 -6.96
C ILE A 5 4.83 -4.46 -5.96
N ALA A 6 4.89 -4.16 -4.66
CA ALA A 6 4.64 -5.15 -3.61
C ALA A 6 3.27 -5.84 -3.80
N ARG A 7 2.22 -5.05 -4.11
CA ARG A 7 0.89 -5.59 -4.38
C ARG A 7 0.85 -6.50 -5.62
N HIS A 8 1.48 -6.08 -6.72
CA HIS A 8 1.51 -6.88 -7.95
C HIS A 8 2.30 -8.19 -7.79
N VAL A 9 3.42 -8.18 -7.06
CA VAL A 9 4.20 -9.39 -6.74
C VAL A 9 3.35 -10.41 -5.98
N LYS A 10 2.40 -9.95 -5.17
CA LYS A 10 1.47 -10.79 -4.42
C LYS A 10 0.19 -11.13 -5.19
N ASN A 11 0.12 -10.81 -6.49
CA ASN A 11 -1.03 -11.05 -7.37
C ASN A 11 -2.37 -10.52 -6.83
N LYS A 12 -2.34 -9.42 -6.06
CA LYS A 12 -3.54 -8.76 -5.56
C LYS A 12 -3.88 -7.55 -6.42
N ASN A 13 -5.14 -7.25 -6.64
CA ASN A 13 -5.59 -5.95 -7.14
C ASN A 13 -5.88 -5.00 -5.95
N GLN A 14 -6.18 -3.72 -6.23
CA GLN A 14 -6.44 -2.74 -5.17
C GLN A 14 -7.72 -3.07 -4.36
N TYR A 15 -8.71 -3.70 -4.99
CA TYR A 15 -9.95 -4.12 -4.34
C TYR A 15 -9.70 -5.28 -3.37
N ASP A 16 -8.87 -6.26 -3.73
CA ASP A 16 -8.49 -7.36 -2.84
C ASP A 16 -7.80 -6.82 -1.58
N LEU A 17 -6.82 -5.92 -1.77
CA LEU A 17 -6.11 -5.28 -0.67
C LEU A 17 -7.06 -4.44 0.20
N SER A 18 -8.06 -3.81 -0.42
CA SER A 18 -9.11 -3.06 0.30
C SER A 18 -9.93 -3.96 1.21
N ARG A 19 -10.36 -5.12 0.70
CA ARG A 19 -11.13 -6.12 1.46
C ARG A 19 -10.36 -6.69 2.64
N GLU A 20 -9.05 -6.88 2.49
CA GLU A 20 -8.19 -7.48 3.54
C GLU A 20 -7.77 -6.49 4.62
N THR A 21 -7.62 -5.21 4.27
CA THR A 21 -7.12 -4.18 5.19
C THR A 21 -8.22 -3.28 5.75
N CYS A 22 -9.43 -3.38 5.22
CA CYS A 22 -10.53 -2.42 5.43
C CYS A 22 -10.20 -0.98 5.01
N ILE A 23 -9.11 -0.77 4.26
CA ILE A 23 -8.74 0.54 3.70
C ILE A 23 -9.49 0.72 2.39
N PRO A 24 -10.18 1.85 2.15
CA PRO A 24 -10.88 2.07 0.88
C PRO A 24 -9.94 1.96 -0.33
N GLN A 25 -10.41 1.32 -1.41
CA GLN A 25 -9.64 1.18 -2.65
C GLN A 25 -9.12 2.54 -3.17
N SER A 26 -9.94 3.60 -3.10
CA SER A 26 -9.55 4.95 -3.48
C SER A 26 -8.37 5.47 -2.65
N LYS A 27 -8.35 5.19 -1.34
CA LYS A 27 -7.28 5.56 -0.43
C LYS A 27 -5.99 4.77 -0.72
N ILE A 28 -6.10 3.48 -1.02
CA ILE A 28 -4.98 2.65 -1.50
C ILE A 28 -4.38 3.25 -2.79
N SER A 29 -5.22 3.70 -3.72
CA SER A 29 -4.75 4.36 -4.95
C SER A 29 -3.96 5.64 -4.64
N LEU A 30 -4.42 6.46 -3.68
CA LEU A 30 -3.68 7.66 -3.24
C LEU A 30 -2.32 7.30 -2.64
N PHE A 31 -2.24 6.24 -1.84
CA PHE A 31 -0.96 5.74 -1.31
C PHE A 31 -0.03 5.27 -2.43
N GLU A 32 -0.51 4.46 -3.38
CA GLU A 32 0.32 3.93 -4.48
C GLU A 32 0.88 5.00 -5.41
N ASN A 33 0.18 6.13 -5.53
CA ASN A 33 0.59 7.25 -6.37
C ASN A 33 1.32 8.36 -5.58
N GLY A 34 1.48 8.22 -4.27
CA GLY A 34 2.21 9.19 -3.43
C GLY A 34 1.43 10.46 -3.08
N TYR A 35 0.13 10.52 -3.38
CA TYR A 35 -0.72 11.67 -3.04
C TYR A 35 -1.07 11.72 -1.54
N LEU A 36 -1.02 10.58 -0.86
CA LEU A 36 -1.29 10.47 0.57
C LEU A 36 -0.26 9.52 1.20
N SER A 37 0.18 9.85 2.42
CA SER A 37 1.00 8.94 3.22
C SER A 37 0.11 8.11 4.15
N PRO A 38 0.24 6.78 4.19
CA PRO A 38 -0.45 5.96 5.17
C PRO A 38 0.09 6.21 6.58
N ASN A 39 -0.77 6.12 7.58
CA ASN A 39 -0.35 6.12 8.99
C ASN A 39 0.22 4.75 9.41
N ASP A 40 0.75 4.64 10.63
CA ASP A 40 1.44 3.42 11.06
C ASP A 40 0.51 2.20 11.21
N GLN A 41 -0.76 2.41 11.55
CA GLN A 41 -1.75 1.33 11.57
C GLN A 41 -2.04 0.82 10.15
N GLU A 42 -2.19 1.73 9.19
CA GLU A 42 -2.42 1.40 7.78
C GLU A 42 -1.20 0.71 7.16
N LYS A 43 0.01 1.21 7.42
CA LYS A 43 1.26 0.57 7.00
C LYS A 43 1.34 -0.87 7.49
N THR A 44 1.04 -1.09 8.77
CA THR A 44 1.06 -2.41 9.40
C THR A 44 0.01 -3.34 8.79
N ALA A 45 -1.22 -2.85 8.58
CA ALA A 45 -2.29 -3.64 7.97
C ALA A 45 -1.95 -4.04 6.53
N ILE A 46 -1.44 -3.11 5.72
CA ILE A 46 -1.03 -3.34 4.34
C ILE A 46 0.14 -4.33 4.28
N ALA A 47 1.18 -4.13 5.09
CA ALA A 47 2.35 -5.01 5.12
C ALA A 47 1.97 -6.45 5.49
N LYS A 48 1.08 -6.61 6.49
CA LYS A 48 0.53 -7.91 6.88
C LYS A 48 -0.26 -8.56 5.74
N ALA A 49 -1.16 -7.83 5.09
CA ALA A 49 -1.95 -8.33 3.96
C ALA A 49 -1.08 -8.75 2.76
N LEU A 50 0.06 -8.08 2.58
CA LEU A 50 1.04 -8.41 1.54
C LEU A 50 2.08 -9.46 2.00
N SER A 51 2.07 -9.88 3.27
CA SER A 51 3.06 -10.79 3.84
C SER A 51 4.50 -10.36 3.54
N VAL A 52 4.80 -9.10 3.89
CA VAL A 52 6.13 -8.48 3.81
C VAL A 52 6.36 -7.65 5.07
N GLY A 53 7.61 -7.32 5.40
CA GLY A 53 7.94 -6.37 6.45
C GLY A 53 7.47 -4.96 6.12
N VAL A 54 7.09 -4.18 7.14
CA VAL A 54 6.67 -2.77 6.98
C VAL A 54 7.79 -1.93 6.34
N ASP A 55 9.04 -2.19 6.74
CA ASP A 55 10.23 -1.48 6.26
C ASP A 55 10.69 -1.94 4.87
N GLU A 56 10.13 -3.05 4.34
CA GLU A 56 10.39 -3.50 2.98
C GLU A 56 9.60 -2.68 1.94
N ILE A 57 8.56 -1.96 2.38
CA ILE A 57 7.74 -1.11 1.52
C ILE A 57 8.28 0.32 1.56
N ASP A 58 8.54 0.86 0.38
CA ASP A 58 8.81 2.27 0.19
C ASP A 58 7.47 3.02 0.13
N TRP A 59 7.17 3.71 1.23
CA TRP A 59 5.94 4.47 1.44
C TRP A 59 5.99 5.89 0.84
N CYS A 60 7.18 6.37 0.49
CA CYS A 60 7.40 7.72 -0.03
C CYS A 60 7.68 7.66 -1.53
N ARG A 61 6.64 7.74 -2.36
CA ARG A 61 6.85 8.06 -3.77
C ARG A 61 7.12 9.56 -3.90
N SER A 62 8.39 9.93 -4.05
CA SER A 62 8.80 11.27 -4.46
C SER A 62 8.46 11.51 -5.95
N GLY A 63 7.17 11.63 -6.25
CA GLY A 63 6.65 12.18 -7.50
C GLY A 63 6.31 13.64 -7.27
N LYS A 64 6.96 14.54 -8.02
CA LYS A 64 6.82 15.99 -7.92
C LYS A 64 5.35 16.46 -7.94
N GLN A 65 5.12 17.59 -7.25
CA GLN A 65 3.94 18.47 -7.34
C GLN A 65 3.47 18.66 -8.78
#